data_AF-A0A1Q5GS90-F1
#
_entry.id   AF-A0A1Q5GS90-F1
#
_cell.length_a   1.000
_cell.length_b   1.000
_cell.length_c   1.000
_cell.angle_alpha   90.00
_cell.angle_beta   90.00
_cell.angle_gamma   90.00
#
_symmetry.space_group_name_H-M   'P 1'
#
loop_
_entity.id
_entity.type
_entity.pdbx_description
1 polymer ?
#
loop_
_entity_poly.entity_id
_entity_poly.type
_entity_poly.pdbx_seq_one_letter_code
_entity_poly.pdbx_strand_id
1 'polypeptide(L)'
;MTAPMPVRPPEPPEKPLPDPAERATGRPAAGRRPSRLLAPLRETGKLFALALAVARAVFRRPFQVREFIEQFWFVASVTILPAALVSIPFGAVIALQVGSLTQQLGAQSFTGGASVLAVIQQASPLIVALLISGAAGSAICADLGSRKIREELDAMEVMGVSPIQRLVVPRVLATMLVAVLLNGLISVVGTLGGYFFNVIMQDGTPGAYLASFSALAQLPDLYISEFKALIFGFIAGIVAAYRGLNPRGGPKGVGDAVNQSVVITFMLLFFVNMVLTAVYLQIVPAKGS
;
A
#
# COMPACT_ATOMS: atom_id res chain seq x y z
N MET A 1 31.56 58.32 54.11
CA MET A 1 31.19 56.94 53.74
C MET A 1 29.71 56.77 54.03
N THR A 2 28.87 57.09 53.04
CA THR A 2 27.41 56.98 53.09
C THR A 2 27.00 56.44 51.72
N ALA A 3 26.51 55.21 51.69
CA ALA A 3 26.15 54.51 50.47
C ALA A 3 24.85 55.10 49.87
N PRO A 4 24.74 55.29 48.53
CA PRO A 4 23.50 55.71 47.90
C PRO A 4 22.47 54.57 47.81
N MET A 5 21.19 54.89 48.02
CA MET A 5 20.05 53.97 48.01
C MET A 5 19.80 53.31 46.64
N PRO A 6 19.27 52.08 46.61
CA PRO A 6 18.83 51.43 45.38
C PRO A 6 17.53 52.05 44.85
N VAL A 7 17.56 52.44 43.57
CA VAL A 7 16.42 52.95 42.80
C VAL A 7 15.41 51.81 42.59
N ARG A 8 14.14 52.00 42.99
CA ARG A 8 13.06 51.05 42.69
C ARG A 8 12.75 51.04 41.20
N PRO A 9 12.51 49.87 40.57
CA PRO A 9 12.04 49.81 39.20
C PRO A 9 10.63 50.44 39.06
N PRO A 10 10.30 51.02 37.89
CA PRO A 10 8.99 51.61 37.63
C PRO A 10 7.89 50.56 37.64
N GLU A 11 6.74 50.89 38.26
CA GLU A 11 5.54 50.04 38.23
C GLU A 11 5.06 49.84 36.77
N PRO A 12 4.63 48.62 36.39
CA PRO A 12 4.10 48.38 35.07
C PRO A 12 2.79 49.16 34.85
N PRO A 13 2.52 49.65 33.62
CA PRO A 13 1.30 50.39 33.33
C PRO A 13 0.07 49.53 33.61
N GLU A 14 -0.86 50.08 34.39
CA GLU A 14 -2.15 49.48 34.68
C GLU A 14 -2.90 49.24 33.36
N LYS A 15 -3.27 47.98 33.10
CA LYS A 15 -3.99 47.61 31.87
C LYS A 15 -5.36 48.32 31.89
N PRO A 16 -5.73 49.07 30.82
CA PRO A 16 -7.05 49.66 30.73
C PRO A 16 -8.12 48.58 30.90
N LEU A 17 -9.12 48.84 31.76
CA LEU A 17 -10.28 47.96 31.82
C LEU A 17 -10.94 47.89 30.43
N PRO A 18 -11.29 46.70 29.95
CA PRO A 18 -11.90 46.54 28.63
C PRO A 18 -13.24 47.28 28.55
N ASP A 19 -13.43 47.94 27.41
CA ASP A 19 -14.55 48.82 27.06
C ASP A 19 -15.90 48.08 27.21
N PRO A 20 -16.97 48.69 27.78
CA PRO A 20 -18.27 48.03 27.95
C PRO A 20 -18.88 47.50 26.65
N ALA A 21 -18.49 48.05 25.50
CA ALA A 21 -18.87 47.57 24.17
C ALA A 21 -18.33 46.16 23.85
N GLU A 22 -17.18 45.77 24.41
CA GLU A 22 -16.56 44.46 24.22
C GLU A 22 -17.23 43.35 25.04
N ARG A 23 -18.07 43.71 26.02
CA ARG A 23 -18.88 42.76 26.81
C ARG A 23 -20.18 42.37 26.11
N ALA A 24 -20.68 43.18 25.17
CA ALA A 24 -21.95 42.95 24.48
C ALA A 24 -21.81 42.18 23.17
N THR A 25 -20.62 42.18 22.55
CA THR A 25 -20.29 41.28 21.44
C THR A 25 -19.94 39.91 22.01
N GLY A 26 -20.98 39.09 22.18
CA GLY A 26 -20.87 37.69 22.53
C GLY A 26 -19.79 37.02 21.67
N ARG A 27 -18.63 36.76 22.29
CA ARG A 27 -17.62 35.86 21.74
C ARG A 27 -18.36 34.56 21.41
N PRO A 28 -18.45 34.14 20.14
CA PRO A 28 -19.04 32.85 19.83
C PRO A 28 -18.26 31.82 20.63
N ALA A 29 -19.02 31.09 21.46
CA ALA A 29 -18.52 30.09 22.39
C ALA A 29 -17.43 29.27 21.71
N ALA A 30 -16.29 29.16 22.39
CA ALA A 30 -15.15 28.34 21.99
C ALA A 30 -15.64 27.02 21.41
N GLY A 31 -15.66 26.95 20.07
CA GLY A 31 -16.09 25.77 19.34
C GLY A 31 -15.23 24.61 19.81
N ARG A 32 -15.89 23.59 20.36
CA ARG A 32 -15.33 22.28 20.73
C ARG A 32 -14.11 21.97 19.86
N ARG A 33 -12.90 22.09 20.41
CA ARG A 33 -11.69 21.54 19.78
C ARG A 33 -12.03 20.06 19.52
N PRO A 34 -12.19 19.59 18.26
CA PRO A 34 -12.41 18.18 18.05
C PRO A 34 -11.14 17.49 18.56
N SER A 35 -11.31 16.67 19.58
CA SER A 35 -10.26 15.94 20.27
C SER A 35 -9.29 15.34 19.27
N ARG A 36 -7.99 15.64 19.40
CA ARG A 36 -6.91 15.07 18.57
C ARG A 36 -6.96 13.53 18.49
N LEU A 37 -7.59 12.90 19.48
CA LEU A 37 -7.88 11.45 19.55
C LEU A 37 -8.84 10.93 18.46
N LEU A 38 -9.74 11.76 17.91
CA LEU A 38 -10.70 11.36 16.87
C LEU A 38 -10.23 11.68 15.45
N ALA A 39 -9.14 12.42 15.30
CA ALA A 39 -8.54 12.74 14.00
C ALA A 39 -8.14 11.48 13.19
N PRO A 40 -7.44 10.47 13.76
CA PRO A 40 -7.13 9.24 13.03
C PRO A 40 -8.38 8.45 12.65
N LEU A 41 -9.37 8.35 13.54
CA LEU A 41 -10.65 7.68 13.24
C LEU A 41 -11.41 8.34 12.08
N ARG A 42 -11.38 9.67 11.99
CA ARG A 42 -12.00 10.41 10.86
C ARG A 42 -11.27 10.18 9.54
N GLU A 43 -9.95 10.12 9.54
CA GLU A 43 -9.16 9.81 8.34
C GLU A 43 -9.42 8.38 7.85
N THR A 44 -9.45 7.41 8.76
CA THR A 44 -9.83 6.03 8.43
C THR A 44 -11.26 5.94 7.90
N GLY A 45 -12.20 6.67 8.51
CA GLY A 45 -13.59 6.73 8.04
C GLY A 45 -13.74 7.31 6.64
N LYS A 46 -12.96 8.34 6.28
CA LYS A 46 -12.93 8.92 4.94
C LYS A 46 -12.30 7.98 3.91
N LEU A 47 -11.21 7.28 4.27
CA LEU A 47 -10.61 6.24 3.43
C LEU A 47 -11.60 5.11 3.14
N PHE A 48 -12.34 4.65 4.16
CA PHE A 48 -13.35 3.61 4.01
C PHE A 48 -14.55 4.10 3.18
N ALA A 49 -14.97 5.36 3.37
CA ALA A 49 -16.01 5.98 2.55
C ALA A 49 -15.57 6.11 1.08
N LEU A 50 -14.30 6.46 0.82
CA LEU A 50 -13.74 6.50 -0.53
C LEU A 50 -13.68 5.09 -1.13
N ALA A 51 -13.23 4.09 -0.36
CA ALA A 51 -13.20 2.70 -0.79
C ALA A 51 -14.59 2.22 -1.23
N LEU A 52 -15.62 2.51 -0.42
CA LEU A 52 -17.01 2.17 -0.73
C LEU A 52 -17.56 2.96 -1.92
N ALA A 53 -17.21 4.25 -2.03
CA ALA A 53 -17.59 5.08 -3.16
C ALA A 53 -16.97 4.57 -4.46
N VAL A 54 -15.70 4.19 -4.44
CA VAL A 54 -14.99 3.57 -5.58
C VAL A 54 -15.65 2.24 -5.92
N ALA A 55 -15.86 1.34 -4.95
CA ALA A 55 -16.52 0.06 -5.17
C ALA A 55 -17.91 0.21 -5.81
N ARG A 56 -18.71 1.20 -5.39
CA ARG A 56 -20.00 1.51 -6.02
C ARG A 56 -19.86 2.17 -7.39
N ALA A 57 -18.86 3.03 -7.56
CA ALA A 57 -18.61 3.75 -8.81
C ALA A 57 -18.04 2.84 -9.90
N VAL A 58 -17.38 1.72 -9.55
CA VAL A 58 -17.05 0.65 -10.51
C VAL A 58 -18.31 0.17 -11.24
N PHE A 59 -19.48 0.15 -10.60
CA PHE A 59 -20.71 -0.29 -11.28
C PHE A 59 -21.46 0.84 -12.01
N ARG A 60 -20.99 2.10 -11.97
CA ARG A 60 -21.63 3.23 -12.66
C ARG A 60 -20.92 3.58 -13.96
N ARG A 61 -21.67 3.52 -15.07
CA ARG A 61 -21.27 4.03 -16.40
C ARG A 61 -21.22 5.58 -16.38
N PRO A 62 -20.35 6.28 -17.14
CA PRO A 62 -19.46 5.80 -18.22
C PRO A 62 -18.03 5.47 -17.75
N PHE A 63 -17.50 4.34 -18.23
CA PHE A 63 -16.12 3.93 -17.99
C PHE A 63 -15.16 4.64 -18.95
N GLN A 64 -14.12 5.28 -18.41
CA GLN A 64 -13.03 5.85 -19.22
C GLN A 64 -11.95 4.80 -19.47
N VAL A 65 -12.22 3.94 -20.45
CA VAL A 65 -11.33 2.84 -20.87
C VAL A 65 -9.95 3.35 -21.30
N ARG A 66 -9.88 4.55 -21.89
CA ARG A 66 -8.62 5.16 -22.32
C ARG A 66 -7.69 5.46 -21.13
N GLU A 67 -8.19 6.10 -20.08
CA GLU A 67 -7.41 6.36 -18.86
C GLU A 67 -7.02 5.03 -18.18
N PHE A 68 -7.91 4.04 -18.18
CA PHE A 68 -7.59 2.71 -17.63
C PHE A 68 -6.40 2.07 -18.34
N ILE A 69 -6.37 2.07 -19.68
CA ILE A 69 -5.27 1.46 -20.47
C ILE A 69 -3.96 2.23 -20.25
N GLU A 70 -4.02 3.57 -20.26
CA GLU A 70 -2.85 4.42 -20.03
C GLU A 70 -2.24 4.17 -18.64
N GLN A 71 -3.09 4.11 -17.60
CA GLN A 71 -2.66 3.86 -16.23
C GLN A 71 -2.17 2.42 -16.02
N PHE A 72 -2.83 1.45 -16.66
CA PHE A 72 -2.38 0.06 -16.65
C PHE A 72 -0.97 -0.06 -17.23
N TRP A 73 -0.72 0.52 -18.41
CA TRP A 73 0.59 0.49 -19.05
C TRP A 73 1.66 1.21 -18.23
N PHE A 74 1.32 2.39 -17.69
CA PHE A 74 2.23 3.16 -16.85
C PHE A 74 2.62 2.39 -15.59
N VAL A 75 1.64 1.89 -14.83
CA VAL A 75 1.91 1.13 -13.59
C VAL A 75 2.68 -0.16 -13.90
N ALA A 76 2.31 -0.89 -14.96
CA ALA A 76 3.00 -2.10 -15.38
C ALA A 76 4.47 -1.83 -15.75
N SER A 77 4.74 -0.80 -16.57
CA SER A 77 6.11 -0.50 -17.02
C SER A 77 7.06 -0.10 -15.88
N VAL A 78 6.56 0.61 -14.86
CA VAL A 78 7.37 1.03 -13.71
C VAL A 78 7.63 -0.13 -12.73
N THR A 79 6.78 -1.17 -12.73
CA THR A 79 6.82 -2.24 -11.71
C THR A 79 7.34 -3.58 -12.22
N ILE A 80 7.17 -3.92 -13.51
CA ILE A 80 7.55 -5.23 -14.06
C ILE A 80 9.04 -5.53 -13.92
N LEU A 81 9.91 -4.58 -14.30
CA LEU A 81 11.35 -4.81 -14.27
C LEU A 81 11.87 -4.97 -12.82
N PRO A 82 11.54 -4.07 -11.87
CA PRO A 82 11.88 -4.28 -10.46
C PRO A 82 11.32 -5.58 -9.89
N ALA A 83 10.08 -5.96 -10.25
CA ALA A 83 9.46 -7.21 -9.80
C ALA A 83 10.25 -8.44 -10.23
N ALA A 84 10.62 -8.52 -11.51
CA ALA A 84 11.39 -9.64 -12.02
C ALA A 84 12.78 -9.72 -11.38
N LEU A 85 13.47 -8.57 -11.23
CA LEU A 85 14.81 -8.50 -10.66
C LEU A 85 14.84 -8.87 -9.16
N VAL A 86 13.82 -8.47 -8.40
CA VAL A 86 13.73 -8.82 -6.95
C VAL A 86 13.28 -10.27 -6.75
N SER A 87 12.47 -10.82 -7.65
CA SER A 87 11.95 -12.19 -7.52
C SER A 87 13.04 -13.26 -7.59
N ILE A 88 14.06 -13.08 -8.45
CA ILE A 88 15.17 -14.04 -8.62
C ILE A 88 15.93 -14.29 -7.29
N PRO A 89 16.51 -13.28 -6.63
CA PRO A 89 17.24 -13.50 -5.38
C PRO A 89 16.31 -13.94 -4.24
N PHE A 90 15.04 -13.50 -4.22
CA PHE A 90 14.07 -13.99 -3.23
C PHE A 90 13.80 -15.49 -3.38
N GLY A 91 13.59 -15.97 -4.61
CA GLY A 91 13.42 -17.39 -4.91
C GLY A 91 14.65 -18.21 -4.53
N ALA A 92 15.85 -17.68 -4.81
CA ALA A 92 17.11 -18.30 -4.42
C ALA A 92 17.26 -18.43 -2.90
N VAL A 93 17.03 -17.34 -2.14
CA VAL A 93 17.12 -17.34 -0.68
C VAL A 93 16.15 -18.33 -0.05
N ILE A 94 14.91 -18.39 -0.55
CA ILE A 94 13.92 -19.35 -0.05
C ILE A 94 14.34 -20.79 -0.34
N ALA A 95 14.81 -21.09 -1.56
CA ALA A 95 15.31 -22.42 -1.90
C ALA A 95 16.51 -22.82 -1.03
N LEU A 96 17.44 -21.88 -0.76
CA LEU A 96 18.58 -22.11 0.13
C LEU A 96 18.14 -22.39 1.58
N GLN A 97 17.23 -21.57 2.11
CA GLN A 97 16.73 -21.72 3.47
C GLN A 97 15.95 -23.02 3.66
N VAL A 98 15.03 -23.32 2.74
CA VAL A 98 14.24 -24.56 2.78
C VAL A 98 15.14 -25.78 2.57
N GLY A 99 16.10 -25.71 1.65
CA GLY A 99 17.06 -26.80 1.42
C GLY A 99 17.89 -27.14 2.64
N SER A 100 18.44 -26.13 3.33
CA SER A 100 19.21 -26.37 4.55
C SER A 100 18.36 -27.01 5.67
N LEU A 101 17.12 -26.55 5.86
CA LEU A 101 16.20 -27.13 6.84
C LEU A 101 15.83 -28.58 6.48
N THR A 102 15.57 -28.83 5.20
CA THR A 102 15.14 -30.13 4.72
C THR A 102 16.28 -31.16 4.78
N GLN A 103 17.53 -30.72 4.56
CA GLN A 103 18.72 -31.54 4.74
C GLN A 103 18.93 -31.93 6.21
N GLN A 104 18.70 -31.02 7.16
CA GLN A 104 18.77 -31.32 8.59
C GLN A 104 17.72 -32.34 9.04
N LEU A 105 16.56 -32.35 8.37
CA LEU A 105 15.46 -33.28 8.65
C LEU A 105 15.54 -34.58 7.82
N GLY A 106 16.54 -34.74 6.95
CA GLY A 106 16.68 -35.91 6.07
C GLY A 106 15.62 -36.03 4.97
N ALA A 107 14.84 -34.98 4.70
CA ALA A 107 13.66 -35.02 3.84
C ALA A 107 13.90 -34.40 2.44
N GLN A 108 15.12 -34.49 1.90
CA GLN A 108 15.58 -33.70 0.74
C GLN A 108 14.66 -33.80 -0.49
N SER A 109 13.96 -34.93 -0.65
CA SER A 109 12.94 -35.17 -1.67
C SER A 109 11.69 -34.28 -1.59
N PHE A 110 11.53 -33.43 -0.57
CA PHE A 110 10.42 -32.47 -0.44
C PHE A 110 10.86 -30.99 -0.54
N THR A 111 12.17 -30.74 -0.64
CA THR A 111 12.76 -29.40 -0.66
C THR A 111 12.12 -28.52 -1.75
N GLY A 112 11.95 -29.09 -2.95
CA GLY A 112 11.41 -28.36 -4.10
C GLY A 112 9.99 -27.87 -3.86
N GLY A 113 9.09 -28.78 -3.46
CA GLY A 113 7.69 -28.46 -3.22
C GLY A 113 7.51 -27.43 -2.10
N ALA A 114 8.24 -27.59 -0.99
CA ALA A 114 8.19 -26.65 0.13
C ALA A 114 8.71 -25.25 -0.27
N SER A 115 9.78 -25.18 -1.08
CA SER A 115 10.32 -23.90 -1.56
C SER A 115 9.35 -23.17 -2.47
N VAL A 116 8.72 -23.88 -3.42
CA VAL A 116 7.74 -23.29 -4.35
C VAL A 116 6.49 -22.83 -3.62
N LEU A 117 5.99 -23.63 -2.68
CA LEU A 117 4.83 -23.26 -1.88
C LEU A 117 5.10 -21.98 -1.08
N ALA A 118 6.27 -21.88 -0.45
CA ALA A 118 6.70 -20.68 0.27
C ALA A 118 6.80 -19.45 -0.65
N VAL A 119 7.30 -19.63 -1.87
CA VAL A 119 7.34 -18.55 -2.88
C VAL A 119 5.92 -18.10 -3.25
N ILE A 120 5.05 -19.01 -3.66
CA ILE A 120 3.71 -18.70 -4.16
C ILE A 120 2.82 -18.10 -3.07
N GLN A 121 2.84 -18.67 -1.85
CA GLN A 121 1.91 -18.27 -0.80
C GLN A 121 2.34 -17.02 -0.03
N GLN A 122 3.64 -16.74 0.04
CA GLN A 122 4.19 -15.70 0.91
C GLN A 122 5.08 -14.72 0.16
N ALA A 123 6.09 -15.19 -0.55
CA ALA A 123 7.06 -14.29 -1.18
C ALA A 123 6.41 -13.44 -2.28
N SER A 124 5.62 -14.04 -3.17
CA SER A 124 5.00 -13.31 -4.28
C SER A 124 4.06 -12.19 -3.78
N PRO A 125 3.10 -12.45 -2.88
CA PRO A 125 2.22 -11.38 -2.39
C PRO A 125 2.97 -10.28 -1.63
N LEU A 126 4.05 -10.62 -0.91
CA LEU A 126 4.88 -9.64 -0.20
C LEU A 126 5.65 -8.71 -1.15
N ILE A 127 6.25 -9.27 -2.21
CA ILE A 127 6.96 -8.48 -3.23
C ILE A 127 5.98 -7.56 -3.96
N VAL A 128 4.78 -8.05 -4.30
CA VAL A 128 3.71 -7.24 -4.89
C VAL A 128 3.30 -6.11 -3.95
N ALA A 129 3.07 -6.39 -2.67
CA ALA A 129 2.71 -5.38 -1.69
C ALA A 129 3.77 -4.27 -1.57
N LEU A 130 5.05 -4.64 -1.56
CA LEU A 130 6.18 -3.71 -1.54
C LEU A 130 6.21 -2.81 -2.79
N LEU A 131 6.13 -3.40 -3.98
CA LEU A 131 6.26 -2.66 -5.23
C LEU A 131 5.05 -1.76 -5.51
N ILE A 132 3.85 -2.24 -5.18
CA ILE A 132 2.64 -1.45 -5.39
C ILE A 132 2.53 -0.33 -4.36
N SER A 133 2.86 -0.58 -3.09
CA SER A 133 2.86 0.49 -2.08
C SER A 133 3.92 1.55 -2.36
N GLY A 134 5.10 1.14 -2.85
CA GLY A 134 6.20 2.03 -3.19
C GLY A 134 6.06 2.66 -4.56
N ALA A 135 6.42 1.93 -5.62
CA ALA A 135 6.57 2.48 -6.96
C ALA A 135 5.24 2.93 -7.59
N ALA A 136 4.25 2.03 -7.65
CA ALA A 136 2.96 2.35 -8.24
C ALA A 136 2.18 3.41 -7.43
N GLY A 137 2.11 3.21 -6.10
CA GLY A 137 1.39 4.09 -5.19
C GLY A 137 1.98 5.49 -5.14
N SER A 138 3.31 5.63 -5.13
CA SER A 138 3.96 6.94 -5.21
C SER A 138 3.65 7.65 -6.52
N ALA A 139 3.71 6.94 -7.64
CA ALA A 139 3.48 7.52 -8.95
C ALA A 139 2.02 8.00 -9.11
N ILE A 140 1.05 7.21 -8.65
CA ILE A 140 -0.38 7.58 -8.66
C ILE A 140 -0.65 8.77 -7.74
N CYS A 141 -0.08 8.75 -6.53
CA CYS A 141 -0.23 9.84 -5.57
C CYS A 141 0.41 11.15 -6.08
N ALA A 142 1.60 11.06 -6.69
CA ALA A 142 2.29 12.21 -7.26
C ALA A 142 1.54 12.79 -8.47
N ASP A 143 1.00 11.95 -9.37
CA ASP A 143 0.23 12.42 -10.52
C ASP A 143 -1.04 13.16 -10.06
N LEU A 144 -1.85 12.56 -9.17
CA LEU A 144 -3.04 13.23 -8.62
C LEU A 144 -2.69 14.50 -7.84
N GLY A 145 -1.63 14.45 -7.03
CA GLY A 145 -1.18 15.60 -6.25
C GLY A 145 -0.71 16.75 -7.14
N SER A 146 -0.02 16.43 -8.25
CA SER A 146 0.40 17.42 -9.24
C SER A 146 -0.78 18.09 -9.94
N ARG A 147 -1.84 17.32 -10.27
CA ARG A 147 -3.08 17.85 -10.85
C ARG A 147 -3.86 18.70 -9.84
N LYS A 148 -3.82 18.34 -8.55
CA LYS A 148 -4.43 19.14 -7.49
C LYS A 148 -3.77 20.51 -7.36
N ILE A 149 -2.44 20.57 -7.29
CA ILE A 149 -1.72 21.86 -7.15
C ILE A 149 -1.77 22.73 -8.41
N ARG A 150 -2.15 22.15 -9.55
CA ARG A 150 -2.43 22.87 -10.81
C ARG A 150 -3.89 23.28 -10.95
N GLU A 151 -4.71 23.08 -9.92
CA GLU A 151 -6.16 23.37 -9.90
C GLU A 151 -6.96 22.62 -10.98
N GLU A 152 -6.39 21.57 -11.59
CA GLU A 152 -7.07 20.79 -12.63
C GLU A 152 -8.25 19.99 -12.05
N LEU A 153 -8.09 19.48 -10.83
CA LEU A 153 -9.14 18.71 -10.14
C LEU A 153 -10.31 19.62 -9.71
N ASP A 154 -10.01 20.82 -9.24
CA ASP A 154 -11.02 21.82 -8.87
C ASP A 154 -11.76 22.33 -10.10
N ALA A 155 -11.05 22.56 -11.22
CA ALA A 155 -11.68 22.90 -12.49
C ALA A 155 -12.65 21.81 -12.96
N MET A 156 -12.32 20.53 -12.77
CA MET A 156 -13.24 19.43 -13.10
C MET A 156 -14.52 19.47 -12.26
N GLU A 157 -14.42 19.75 -10.96
CA GLU A 157 -15.59 19.87 -10.08
C GLU A 157 -16.50 21.04 -10.49
N VAL A 158 -15.90 22.19 -10.88
CA VAL A 158 -16.65 23.35 -11.39
C VAL A 158 -17.37 23.04 -12.72
N MET A 159 -16.76 22.20 -13.57
CA MET A 159 -17.40 21.72 -14.81
C MET A 159 -18.45 20.63 -14.57
N GLY A 160 -18.76 20.27 -13.32
CA GLY A 160 -19.72 19.23 -12.98
C GLY A 160 -19.22 17.80 -13.23
N VAL A 161 -17.91 17.62 -13.44
CA VAL A 161 -17.30 16.32 -13.69
C VAL A 161 -16.62 15.81 -12.43
N SER A 162 -17.09 14.68 -11.89
CA SER A 162 -16.50 14.15 -10.65
C SER A 162 -15.07 13.59 -10.87
N PRO A 163 -14.04 14.10 -10.15
CA PRO A 163 -12.66 13.62 -10.29
C PRO A 163 -12.48 12.18 -9.79
N ILE A 164 -13.29 11.76 -8.80
CA ILE A 164 -13.26 10.40 -8.27
C ILE A 164 -13.65 9.39 -9.36
N GLN A 165 -14.77 9.61 -10.05
CA GLN A 165 -15.22 8.68 -11.08
C GLN A 165 -14.32 8.70 -12.31
N ARG A 166 -13.80 9.89 -12.67
CA ARG A 166 -13.00 10.09 -13.88
C ARG A 166 -11.55 9.62 -13.76
N LEU A 167 -10.91 9.84 -12.60
CA LEU A 167 -9.48 9.57 -12.42
C LEU A 167 -9.22 8.43 -11.43
N VAL A 168 -9.91 8.41 -10.29
CA VAL A 168 -9.61 7.43 -9.22
C VAL A 168 -10.06 6.02 -9.60
N VAL A 169 -11.29 5.85 -10.07
CA VAL A 169 -11.84 4.53 -10.44
C VAL A 169 -10.97 3.79 -11.47
N PRO A 170 -10.62 4.37 -12.65
CA PRO A 170 -9.80 3.66 -13.63
C PRO A 170 -8.40 3.34 -13.09
N ARG A 171 -7.81 4.20 -12.25
CA ARG A 171 -6.49 3.95 -11.62
C ARG A 171 -6.53 2.79 -10.65
N VAL A 172 -7.54 2.73 -9.78
CA VAL A 172 -7.70 1.63 -8.82
C VAL A 172 -7.87 0.30 -9.56
N LEU A 173 -8.72 0.26 -10.59
CA LEU A 173 -8.91 -0.94 -11.40
C LEU A 173 -7.63 -1.34 -12.15
N ALA A 174 -6.90 -0.37 -12.70
CA ALA A 174 -5.62 -0.62 -13.35
C ALA A 174 -4.61 -1.21 -12.35
N THR A 175 -4.50 -0.66 -11.14
CA THR A 175 -3.61 -1.20 -10.10
C THR A 175 -4.00 -2.60 -9.64
N MET A 176 -5.30 -2.91 -9.56
CA MET A 176 -5.76 -4.26 -9.22
C MET A 176 -5.33 -5.28 -10.28
N LEU A 177 -5.52 -4.95 -11.56
CA LEU A 177 -5.16 -5.85 -12.65
C LEU A 177 -3.64 -6.02 -12.73
N VAL A 178 -2.87 -4.94 -12.61
CA VAL A 178 -1.41 -5.03 -12.57
C VAL A 178 -0.93 -5.83 -11.36
N ALA A 179 -1.57 -5.72 -10.19
CA ALA A 179 -1.19 -6.51 -9.01
C ALA A 179 -1.27 -8.01 -9.25
N VAL A 180 -2.37 -8.46 -9.85
CA VAL A 180 -2.58 -9.88 -10.21
C VAL A 180 -1.54 -10.33 -11.23
N LEU A 181 -1.30 -9.52 -12.27
CA LEU A 181 -0.29 -9.87 -13.29
C LEU A 181 1.13 -9.91 -12.72
N LEU A 182 1.48 -8.99 -11.83
CA LEU A 182 2.76 -8.98 -11.14
C LEU A 182 2.92 -10.19 -10.24
N ASN A 183 1.88 -10.57 -9.50
CA ASN A 183 1.95 -11.75 -8.62
C ASN A 183 2.19 -13.03 -9.41
N GLY A 184 1.50 -13.20 -10.54
CA GLY A 184 1.72 -14.31 -11.46
C GLY A 184 3.15 -14.32 -12.01
N LEU A 185 3.63 -13.17 -12.48
CA LEU A 185 5.01 -13.02 -12.98
C LEU A 185 6.04 -13.36 -11.90
N ILE A 186 5.89 -12.80 -10.70
CA ILE A 186 6.80 -13.02 -9.57
C ILE A 186 6.79 -14.48 -9.16
N SER A 187 5.63 -15.14 -9.16
CA SER A 187 5.50 -16.56 -8.82
C SER A 187 6.24 -17.46 -9.83
N VAL A 188 6.12 -17.17 -11.12
CA VAL A 188 6.83 -17.91 -12.18
C VAL A 188 8.34 -17.66 -12.08
N VAL A 189 8.78 -16.40 -12.03
CA VAL A 189 10.20 -16.04 -11.97
C VAL A 189 10.85 -16.55 -10.68
N GLY A 190 10.15 -16.47 -9.55
CA GLY A 190 10.64 -16.89 -8.24
C GLY A 190 10.77 -18.40 -8.14
N THR A 191 9.83 -19.15 -8.74
CA THR A 191 9.91 -20.61 -8.84
C THR A 191 11.06 -21.05 -9.75
N LEU A 192 11.23 -20.39 -10.90
CA LEU A 192 12.36 -20.66 -11.80
C LEU A 192 13.71 -20.32 -11.15
N GLY A 193 13.79 -19.21 -10.42
CA GLY A 193 14.97 -18.83 -9.63
C GLY A 193 15.27 -19.86 -8.56
N GLY A 194 14.26 -20.32 -7.82
CA GLY A 194 14.42 -21.38 -6.82
C GLY A 194 14.88 -22.72 -7.42
N TYR A 195 14.33 -23.10 -8.58
CA TYR A 195 14.74 -24.30 -9.32
C TYR A 195 16.21 -24.22 -9.76
N PHE A 196 16.63 -23.10 -10.34
CA PHE A 196 18.01 -22.90 -10.79
C PHE A 196 19.00 -23.08 -9.63
N PHE A 197 18.72 -22.46 -8.48
CA PHE A 197 19.60 -22.57 -7.31
C PHE A 197 19.55 -23.95 -6.64
N ASN A 198 18.38 -24.58 -6.55
CA ASN A 198 18.28 -25.92 -5.94
C ASN A 198 18.99 -27.00 -6.77
N VAL A 199 18.86 -26.95 -8.10
CA VAL A 199 19.50 -27.94 -8.98
C VAL A 199 20.99 -27.69 -9.14
N ILE A 200 21.40 -26.43 -9.34
CA ILE A 200 22.80 -26.11 -9.71
C ILE A 200 23.70 -25.88 -8.49
N MET A 201 23.19 -25.30 -7.39
CA MET A 201 24.01 -25.02 -6.20
C MET A 201 23.87 -26.06 -5.08
N GLN A 202 22.74 -26.79 -5.00
CA GLN A 202 22.51 -27.78 -3.94
C GLN A 202 22.58 -29.23 -4.45
N ASP A 203 23.01 -29.45 -5.70
CA ASP A 203 23.07 -30.77 -6.34
C ASP A 203 21.75 -31.56 -6.25
N GLY A 204 20.61 -30.85 -6.22
CA GLY A 204 19.29 -31.46 -6.19
C GLY A 204 18.94 -32.13 -7.51
N THR A 205 18.26 -33.28 -7.46
CA THR A 205 17.79 -33.91 -8.70
C THR A 205 16.60 -33.13 -9.28
N PRO A 206 16.65 -32.72 -10.57
CA PRO A 206 15.54 -32.01 -11.22
C PRO A 206 14.21 -32.76 -11.13
N GLY A 207 14.28 -34.08 -11.25
CA GLY A 207 13.13 -34.97 -11.17
C GLY A 207 12.47 -34.97 -9.79
N ALA A 208 13.26 -34.93 -8.70
CA ALA A 208 12.70 -34.81 -7.36
C ALA A 208 12.01 -33.46 -7.19
N TYR A 209 12.61 -32.35 -7.64
CA TYR A 209 12.01 -31.01 -7.51
C TYR A 209 10.63 -30.93 -8.18
N LEU A 210 10.54 -31.40 -9.42
CA LEU A 210 9.28 -31.42 -10.19
C LEU A 210 8.24 -32.37 -9.58
N ALA A 211 8.67 -33.51 -9.05
CA ALA A 211 7.80 -34.47 -8.37
C ALA A 211 7.29 -33.93 -7.02
N SER A 212 8.14 -33.25 -6.22
CA SER A 212 7.70 -32.60 -4.98
C SER A 212 6.73 -31.46 -5.27
N PHE A 213 7.00 -30.70 -6.35
CA PHE A 213 6.12 -29.61 -6.77
C PHE A 213 4.74 -30.15 -7.16
N SER A 214 4.65 -31.19 -7.99
CA SER A 214 3.35 -31.78 -8.35
C SER A 214 2.64 -32.47 -7.18
N ALA A 215 3.39 -32.95 -6.20
CA ALA A 215 2.84 -33.58 -4.99
C ALA A 215 2.29 -32.55 -3.97
N LEU A 216 2.96 -31.41 -3.80
CA LEU A 216 2.61 -30.41 -2.77
C LEU A 216 1.81 -29.22 -3.32
N ALA A 217 2.08 -28.77 -4.54
CA ALA A 217 1.43 -27.57 -5.07
C ALA A 217 -0.02 -27.86 -5.46
N GLN A 218 -0.94 -27.04 -4.97
CA GLN A 218 -2.34 -27.11 -5.35
C GLN A 218 -2.75 -25.86 -6.12
N LEU A 219 -3.63 -26.03 -7.13
CA LEU A 219 -4.23 -24.89 -7.84
C LEU A 219 -4.88 -23.86 -6.88
N PRO A 220 -5.57 -24.26 -5.79
CA PRO A 220 -6.03 -23.33 -4.75
C PRO A 220 -4.98 -22.37 -4.19
N ASP A 221 -3.71 -22.79 -4.04
CA ASP A 221 -2.66 -21.95 -3.46
C ASP A 221 -2.35 -20.75 -4.36
N LEU A 222 -2.36 -20.99 -5.68
CA LEU A 222 -2.19 -19.95 -6.68
C LEU A 222 -3.40 -19.02 -6.71
N TYR A 223 -4.63 -19.55 -6.73
CA TYR A 223 -5.85 -18.73 -6.74
C TYR A 223 -5.95 -17.82 -5.53
N ILE A 224 -5.56 -18.31 -4.35
CA ILE A 224 -5.60 -17.54 -3.11
C ILE A 224 -4.51 -16.48 -3.09
N SER A 225 -3.30 -16.81 -3.58
CA SER A 225 -2.24 -15.84 -3.78
C SER A 225 -2.69 -14.70 -4.72
N GLU A 226 -3.37 -15.03 -5.82
CA GLU A 226 -3.89 -14.01 -6.73
C GLU A 226 -5.04 -13.19 -6.13
N PHE A 227 -5.90 -13.82 -5.35
CA PHE A 227 -6.95 -13.10 -4.63
C PHE A 227 -6.37 -12.10 -3.63
N LYS A 228 -5.28 -12.46 -2.92
CA LYS A 228 -4.54 -11.53 -2.05
C LYS A 228 -3.97 -10.36 -2.87
N ALA A 229 -3.33 -10.65 -4.01
CA ALA A 229 -2.77 -9.63 -4.89
C ALA A 229 -3.82 -8.64 -5.39
N LEU A 230 -5.01 -9.12 -5.76
CA LEU A 230 -6.14 -8.29 -6.16
C LEU A 230 -6.56 -7.34 -5.04
N ILE A 231 -6.67 -7.83 -3.80
CA ILE A 231 -7.00 -7.02 -2.63
C ILE A 231 -5.90 -5.97 -2.37
N PHE A 232 -4.63 -6.35 -2.53
CA PHE A 232 -3.52 -5.43 -2.33
C PHE A 232 -3.52 -4.28 -3.35
N GLY A 233 -3.76 -4.60 -4.63
CA GLY A 233 -3.92 -3.58 -5.66
C GLY A 233 -5.08 -2.62 -5.38
N PHE A 234 -6.22 -3.14 -4.90
CA PHE A 234 -7.37 -2.31 -4.54
C PHE A 234 -7.06 -1.34 -3.39
N ILE A 235 -6.51 -1.86 -2.29
CA ILE A 235 -6.16 -1.08 -1.11
C ILE A 235 -5.14 -0.01 -1.47
N ALA A 236 -4.08 -0.38 -2.18
CA ALA A 236 -3.02 0.54 -2.54
C ALA A 236 -3.51 1.65 -3.48
N GLY A 237 -4.33 1.30 -4.48
CA GLY A 237 -4.95 2.28 -5.36
C GLY A 237 -5.79 3.30 -4.59
N ILE A 238 -6.58 2.86 -3.61
CA ILE A 238 -7.43 3.75 -2.80
C ILE A 238 -6.60 4.66 -1.90
N VAL A 239 -5.60 4.12 -1.20
CA VAL A 239 -4.77 4.92 -0.28
C VAL A 239 -3.96 5.95 -1.07
N ALA A 240 -3.37 5.54 -2.21
CA ALA A 240 -2.65 6.43 -3.11
C ALA A 240 -3.55 7.54 -3.68
N ALA A 241 -4.77 7.18 -4.10
CA ALA A 241 -5.73 8.14 -4.60
C ALA A 241 -6.17 9.13 -3.52
N TYR A 242 -6.48 8.65 -2.32
CA TYR A 242 -6.90 9.49 -1.21
C TYR A 242 -5.83 10.52 -0.83
N ARG A 243 -4.58 10.09 -0.72
CA ARG A 243 -3.46 10.98 -0.39
C ARG A 243 -3.14 11.94 -1.53
N GLY A 244 -3.27 11.48 -2.78
CA GLY A 244 -3.05 12.30 -3.98
C GLY A 244 -4.13 13.37 -4.22
N LEU A 245 -5.37 13.15 -3.76
CA LEU A 245 -6.44 14.15 -3.85
C LEU A 245 -6.32 15.27 -2.80
N ASN A 246 -5.69 14.98 -1.67
CA ASN A 246 -5.58 15.89 -0.52
C ASN A 246 -4.12 16.21 -0.11
N PRO A 247 -3.22 16.61 -1.04
CA PRO A 247 -1.91 17.11 -0.67
C PRO A 247 -2.05 18.42 0.12
N ARG A 248 -1.17 18.61 1.10
CA ARG A 248 -1.02 19.93 1.73
C ARG A 248 -0.28 20.86 0.74
N GLY A 249 -0.53 22.16 0.81
CA GLY A 249 -0.20 23.10 -0.27
C GLY A 249 1.22 23.03 -0.87
N GLY A 250 1.31 23.42 -2.14
CA GLY A 250 2.55 23.55 -2.91
C GLY A 250 3.22 22.23 -3.30
N PRO A 251 4.29 22.29 -4.15
CA PRO A 251 5.00 21.10 -4.61
C PRO A 251 5.59 20.25 -3.48
N LYS A 252 6.01 20.87 -2.37
CA LYS A 252 6.56 20.16 -1.20
C LYS A 252 5.52 19.26 -0.55
N GLY A 253 4.28 19.72 -0.41
CA GLY A 253 3.25 18.91 0.25
C GLY A 253 2.74 17.75 -0.61
N VAL A 254 2.99 17.75 -1.93
CA VAL A 254 2.83 16.56 -2.78
C VAL A 254 3.86 15.49 -2.40
N GLY A 255 5.13 15.85 -2.20
CA GLY A 255 6.16 14.93 -1.74
C GLY A 255 5.84 14.34 -0.35
N ASP A 256 5.36 15.17 0.58
CA ASP A 256 4.93 14.71 1.90
C ASP A 256 3.73 13.76 1.81
N ALA A 257 2.77 14.03 0.93
CA ALA A 257 1.62 13.15 0.71
C ALA A 257 2.04 11.80 0.10
N VAL A 258 3.00 11.79 -0.82
CA VAL A 258 3.58 10.58 -1.41
C VAL A 258 4.24 9.72 -0.33
N ASN A 259 5.13 10.30 0.48
CA ASN A 259 5.79 9.56 1.56
C ASN A 259 4.79 8.98 2.56
N GLN A 260 3.77 9.77 2.95
CA GLN A 260 2.70 9.28 3.83
C GLN A 260 1.89 8.16 3.17
N SER A 261 1.59 8.28 1.87
CA SER A 261 0.87 7.25 1.12
C SER A 261 1.61 5.92 1.13
N VAL A 262 2.92 5.94 0.83
CA VAL A 262 3.75 4.73 0.78
C VAL A 262 3.73 4.03 2.14
N VAL A 263 4.03 4.76 3.21
CA VAL A 263 4.12 4.17 4.56
C VAL A 263 2.78 3.61 5.02
N ILE A 264 1.68 4.36 4.84
CA ILE A 264 0.34 3.92 5.25
C ILE A 264 -0.10 2.71 4.43
N THR A 265 0.12 2.75 3.12
CA THR A 265 -0.22 1.63 2.23
C THR A 265 0.57 0.39 2.64
N PHE A 266 1.88 0.53 2.82
CA PHE A 266 2.76 -0.57 3.22
C PHE A 266 2.31 -1.23 4.53
N MET A 267 2.08 -0.45 5.59
CA MET A 267 1.60 -0.97 6.87
C MET A 267 0.24 -1.66 6.75
N LEU A 268 -0.68 -1.07 5.97
CA LEU A 268 -2.01 -1.62 5.77
C LEU A 268 -1.98 -2.93 4.98
N LEU A 269 -1.17 -3.00 3.91
CA LEU A 269 -1.01 -4.23 3.12
C LEU A 269 -0.38 -5.35 3.94
N PHE A 270 0.62 -5.05 4.77
CA PHE A 270 1.22 -6.05 5.67
C PHE A 270 0.23 -6.57 6.70
N PHE A 271 -0.56 -5.68 7.30
CA PHE A 271 -1.61 -6.08 8.24
C PHE A 271 -2.68 -6.95 7.56
N VAL A 272 -3.14 -6.55 6.38
CA VAL A 272 -4.12 -7.34 5.62
C VAL A 272 -3.53 -8.67 5.16
N ASN A 273 -2.26 -8.72 4.77
CA ASN A 273 -1.56 -9.97 4.45
C ASN A 273 -1.54 -10.94 5.64
N MET A 274 -1.25 -10.43 6.85
CA MET A 274 -1.28 -11.23 8.08
C MET A 274 -2.67 -11.82 8.31
N VAL A 275 -3.72 -10.99 8.23
CA VAL A 275 -5.11 -11.42 8.44
C VAL A 275 -5.53 -12.45 7.39
N LEU A 276 -5.29 -12.17 6.10
CA LEU A 276 -5.65 -13.09 5.01
C LEU A 276 -4.91 -14.42 5.12
N THR A 277 -3.64 -14.40 5.55
CA THR A 277 -2.86 -15.63 5.78
C THR A 277 -3.40 -16.41 6.99
N ALA A 278 -3.74 -15.73 8.09
CA ALA A 278 -4.34 -16.39 9.24
C ALA A 278 -5.70 -17.05 8.91
N VAL A 279 -6.55 -16.36 8.15
CA VAL A 279 -7.83 -16.89 7.68
C VAL A 279 -7.62 -18.07 6.72
N TYR A 280 -6.65 -17.98 5.82
CA TYR A 280 -6.30 -19.07 4.90
C TYR A 280 -5.94 -20.36 5.64
N LEU A 281 -5.10 -20.27 6.67
CA LEU A 281 -4.70 -21.43 7.47
C LEU A 281 -5.85 -22.07 8.26
N GLN A 282 -6.95 -21.34 8.50
CA GLN A 282 -8.15 -21.86 9.16
C GLN A 282 -9.16 -22.48 8.18
N ILE A 283 -9.25 -21.94 6.97
CA ILE A 283 -10.24 -22.38 5.96
C ILE A 283 -9.70 -23.54 5.11
N VAL A 284 -8.41 -23.56 4.81
CA VAL A 284 -7.78 -24.62 4.01
C VAL A 284 -7.01 -25.54 4.95
N PRO A 285 -7.48 -26.79 5.19
CA PRO A 285 -6.70 -27.74 5.94
C PRO A 285 -5.40 -28.02 5.19
N ALA A 286 -4.27 -27.91 5.89
CA ALA A 286 -2.98 -28.31 5.35
C ALA A 286 -3.08 -29.77 4.89
N LYS A 287 -2.78 -30.05 3.61
CA LYS A 287 -2.58 -31.43 3.17
C LYS A 287 -1.43 -32.03 3.96
N GLY A 288 -1.74 -32.90 4.91
CA GLY A 288 -0.74 -33.52 5.80
C GLY A 288 -1.21 -33.86 7.22
N SER A 289 -2.48 -33.62 7.59
CA SER A 289 -3.12 -34.24 8.76
C SER A 289 -3.93 -35.47 8.37
#